data_AF-A0A7S4FJF9-F1
#
_entry.id   AF-A0A7S4FJF9-F1
#
_cell.length_a   1.000
_cell.length_b   1.000
_cell.length_c   1.000
_cell.angle_alpha   90.00
_cell.angle_beta   90.00
_cell.angle_gamma   90.00
#
_symmetry.space_group_name_H-M   'P 1'
#
loop_
_entity.id
_entity.type
_entity.pdbx_description
1 polymer ?
#
loop_
_entity_poly.entity_id
_entity_poly.type
_entity_poly.pdbx_seq_one_letter_code
_entity_poly.pdbx_strand_id
1 'polypeptide(L)'
;KIFGDGDKSKPISEQLQQFHIAPFNNSQILSYLERMKTIECKDTLGKEEMQSTAVNTMSKITSVNGLINLIRSPFVLAMAVDALPELTQQSDTTMRSITRYEVYEASMAHHFRKRLLRGRDDPELAILTPDSCFAYGTH
;
A
#
# COMPACT_ATOMS: atom_id res chain seq x y z
N LYS A 1 16.69 -35.59 45.88
CA LYS A 1 17.60 -34.54 46.38
C LYS A 1 18.44 -34.11 45.17
N ILE A 2 18.40 -32.90 44.60
CA ILE A 2 18.08 -31.55 45.10
C ILE A 2 17.56 -30.72 43.89
N PHE A 3 16.38 -30.11 44.10
CA PHE A 3 15.72 -28.93 43.53
C PHE A 3 16.15 -28.28 42.20
N GLY A 4 15.12 -27.98 41.39
CA GLY A 4 15.01 -26.73 40.63
C GLY A 4 13.60 -26.17 40.88
N ASP A 5 13.46 -25.45 41.99
CA ASP A 5 12.24 -24.80 42.48
C ASP A 5 11.78 -23.76 41.43
N GLY A 6 10.53 -23.90 40.99
CA GLY A 6 9.93 -23.01 39.99
C GLY A 6 9.58 -21.69 40.64
N ASP A 7 10.51 -20.73 40.57
CA ASP A 7 10.31 -19.37 41.05
C ASP A 7 9.18 -18.68 40.25
N LYS A 8 7.98 -18.66 40.84
CA LYS A 8 6.77 -18.01 40.31
C LYS A 8 6.70 -16.51 40.64
N SER A 9 7.82 -15.84 40.89
CA SER A 9 7.81 -14.45 41.38
C SER A 9 8.25 -13.37 40.38
N LYS A 10 8.54 -13.71 39.11
CA LYS A 10 8.81 -12.65 38.12
C LYS A 10 7.53 -11.95 37.70
N PRO A 11 7.42 -10.62 37.88
CA PRO A 11 6.25 -9.88 37.44
C PRO A 11 6.10 -10.07 35.92
N ILE A 12 4.87 -10.29 35.46
CA ILE A 12 4.51 -10.53 34.04
C ILE A 12 5.10 -9.44 33.11
N SER A 13 5.40 -8.26 33.65
CA SER A 13 6.11 -7.17 32.96
C SER A 13 7.51 -7.52 32.44
N GLU A 14 8.20 -8.52 33.00
CA GLU A 14 9.51 -8.99 32.50
C GLU A 14 9.40 -10.02 31.36
N GLN A 15 8.20 -10.56 31.10
CA GLN A 15 7.98 -11.58 30.07
C GLN A 15 7.42 -11.04 28.75
N LEU A 16 7.02 -9.77 28.71
CA LEU A 16 6.50 -9.14 27.51
C LEU A 16 7.62 -8.39 26.78
N GLN A 17 8.13 -8.98 25.70
CA GLN A 17 9.02 -8.28 24.78
C GLN A 17 8.21 -7.31 23.93
N GLN A 18 8.44 -6.02 24.14
CA GLN A 18 7.90 -4.97 23.29
C GLN A 18 8.79 -4.81 22.05
N PHE A 19 8.22 -5.03 20.87
CA PHE A 19 8.90 -4.77 19.61
C PHE A 19 8.37 -3.50 18.98
N HIS A 20 9.27 -2.62 18.55
CA HIS A 20 8.93 -1.43 17.80
C HIS A 20 9.20 -1.67 16.31
N ILE A 21 8.15 -1.65 15.50
CA ILE A 21 8.30 -1.73 14.04
C ILE A 21 8.79 -0.38 13.54
N ALA A 22 10.07 -0.32 13.19
CA ALA A 22 10.67 0.90 12.64
C ALA A 22 10.05 1.24 11.27
N PRO A 23 9.85 2.54 10.97
CA PRO A 23 9.47 2.98 9.64
C PRO A 23 10.55 2.60 8.62
N PHE A 24 10.14 2.38 7.37
CA PHE A 24 11.09 2.12 6.29
C PHE A 24 11.95 3.35 5.98
N ASN A 25 13.22 3.09 5.72
CA ASN A 25 14.13 4.04 5.11
C ASN A 25 14.05 3.96 3.56
N ASN A 26 14.72 4.88 2.87
CA ASN A 26 14.64 4.97 1.41
C ASN A 26 15.19 3.71 0.71
N SER A 27 16.24 3.06 1.24
CA SER A 27 16.77 1.84 0.64
C SER A 27 15.81 0.67 0.81
N GLN A 28 15.13 0.54 1.96
CA GLN A 28 14.10 -0.45 2.19
C GLN A 28 12.87 -0.24 1.29
N ILE A 29 12.49 1.01 1.02
CA ILE A 29 11.44 1.34 0.06
C ILE A 29 11.84 0.87 -1.34
N LEU A 30 13.04 1.21 -1.81
CA LEU A 30 13.54 0.78 -3.12
C LEU A 30 13.57 -0.76 -3.24
N SER A 31 14.14 -1.45 -2.24
CA SER A 31 14.16 -2.92 -2.21
C SER A 31 12.77 -3.55 -2.14
N TYR A 32 11.76 -2.83 -1.62
CA TYR A 32 10.38 -3.28 -1.68
C TYR A 32 9.81 -3.15 -3.10
N LEU A 33 10.03 -2.02 -3.77
CA LEU A 33 9.57 -1.78 -5.15
C LEU A 33 10.16 -2.79 -6.15
N GLU A 34 11.44 -3.10 -6.02
CA GLU A 34 12.12 -4.14 -6.83
C GLU A 34 11.47 -5.51 -6.65
N ARG A 35 11.17 -5.88 -5.39
CA ARG A 35 10.53 -7.17 -5.09
C ARG A 35 9.10 -7.26 -5.59
N MET A 36 8.31 -6.20 -5.49
CA MET A 36 6.95 -6.17 -6.02
C MET A 36 6.93 -6.50 -7.52
N LYS A 37 7.82 -5.88 -8.30
CA LYS A 37 7.91 -6.14 -9.75
C LYS A 37 8.44 -7.52 -10.09
N THR A 38 9.29 -8.08 -9.23
CA THR A 38 9.70 -9.49 -9.36
C THR A 38 8.50 -10.42 -9.30
N ILE A 39 7.53 -10.12 -8.43
CA ILE A 39 6.33 -10.96 -8.25
C ILE A 39 5.37 -10.79 -9.44
N GLU A 40 5.19 -9.57 -9.94
CA GLU A 40 4.26 -9.27 -11.04
C GLU A 40 4.78 -9.72 -12.42
N CYS A 41 6.11 -9.72 -12.63
CA CYS A 41 6.72 -9.90 -13.95
C CYS A 41 7.77 -11.00 -13.98
N LYS A 42 7.56 -12.11 -13.24
CA LYS A 42 8.53 -13.21 -13.07
C LYS A 42 9.20 -13.70 -14.36
N ASP A 43 8.53 -13.59 -15.50
CA ASP A 43 8.95 -14.25 -16.74
C ASP A 43 9.33 -13.29 -17.90
N THR A 44 9.29 -11.96 -17.70
CA THR A 44 9.39 -11.00 -18.84
C THR A 44 10.44 -9.90 -18.72
N LEU A 45 10.89 -9.53 -17.52
CA LEU A 45 11.81 -8.40 -17.33
C LEU A 45 13.19 -8.86 -16.84
N GLY A 46 14.25 -8.33 -17.45
CA GLY A 46 15.62 -8.52 -16.97
C GLY A 46 15.88 -7.79 -15.65
N LYS A 47 16.89 -8.23 -14.86
CA LYS A 47 17.23 -7.61 -13.56
C LYS A 47 17.49 -6.10 -13.66
N GLU A 48 18.13 -5.65 -14.73
CA GLU A 48 18.43 -4.23 -14.98
C GLU A 48 17.15 -3.42 -15.26
N GLU A 49 16.19 -4.00 -16.00
CA GLU A 49 14.91 -3.35 -16.30
C GLU A 49 14.02 -3.26 -15.06
N MET A 50 14.09 -4.26 -14.17
CA MET A 50 13.39 -4.23 -12.88
C MET A 50 13.92 -3.11 -11.98
N GLN A 51 15.24 -2.97 -11.90
CA GLN A 51 15.87 -1.89 -11.14
C GLN A 51 15.53 -0.51 -11.72
N SER A 52 15.60 -0.36 -13.05
CA SER A 52 15.18 0.86 -13.75
C SER A 52 13.71 1.21 -13.46
N THR A 53 12.82 0.22 -13.44
CA THR A 53 11.39 0.42 -13.12
C THR A 53 11.17 0.83 -11.67
N ALA A 54 11.92 0.25 -10.72
CA ALA A 54 11.84 0.65 -9.32
C ALA A 54 12.32 2.09 -9.11
N VAL A 55 13.40 2.50 -9.78
CA VAL A 55 13.88 3.90 -9.77
C VAL A 55 12.85 4.85 -10.38
N ASN A 56 12.25 4.48 -11.51
CA ASN A 56 11.18 5.27 -12.14
C ASN A 56 9.94 5.40 -11.23
N THR A 57 9.58 4.34 -10.53
CA THR A 57 8.47 4.34 -9.56
C THR A 57 8.80 5.25 -8.38
N MET A 58 10.03 5.19 -7.86
CA MET A 58 10.50 6.07 -6.80
C MET A 58 10.48 7.55 -7.24
N SER A 59 10.86 7.84 -8.48
CA SER A 59 10.77 9.19 -9.05
C SER A 59 9.34 9.74 -9.04
N LYS A 60 8.37 8.92 -9.46
CA LYS A 60 6.92 9.26 -9.41
C LYS A 60 6.40 9.45 -7.98
N ILE A 61 6.90 8.66 -7.03
CA ILE A 61 6.58 8.85 -5.61
C ILE A 61 7.10 10.21 -5.13
N THR A 62 8.32 10.57 -5.51
CA THR A 62 8.93 11.85 -5.10
C THR A 62 8.30 13.06 -5.77
N SER A 63 7.65 12.90 -6.92
CA SER A 63 6.90 13.99 -7.56
C SER A 63 5.59 14.33 -6.83
N VAL A 64 5.04 13.41 -6.03
CA VAL A 64 3.86 13.67 -5.21
C VAL A 64 4.28 14.26 -3.86
N ASN A 65 3.97 15.53 -3.64
CA ASN A 65 4.38 16.25 -2.44
C ASN A 65 3.86 15.57 -1.16
N GLY A 66 4.75 15.27 -0.22
CA GLY A 66 4.44 14.65 1.07
C GLY A 66 4.32 13.12 1.05
N LEU A 67 4.22 12.48 -0.12
CA LEU A 67 3.98 11.04 -0.22
C LEU A 67 5.12 10.22 0.40
N ILE A 68 6.37 10.65 0.20
CA ILE A 68 7.57 9.97 0.74
C ILE A 68 7.52 9.78 2.25
N ASN A 69 6.94 10.73 2.99
CA ASN A 69 6.85 10.66 4.45
C ASN A 69 5.77 9.67 4.90
N LEU A 70 4.71 9.51 4.10
CA LEU A 70 3.62 8.59 4.40
C LEU A 70 4.02 7.14 4.14
N ILE A 71 4.71 6.89 3.03
CA ILE A 71 5.11 5.53 2.62
C ILE A 71 6.26 4.93 3.46
N ARG A 72 6.81 5.69 4.41
CA ARG A 72 7.65 5.08 5.46
C ARG A 72 6.89 4.06 6.29
N SER A 73 5.56 4.14 6.31
CA SER A 73 4.72 3.02 6.76
C SER A 73 4.64 1.96 5.66
N PRO A 74 5.05 0.70 5.93
CA PRO A 74 5.03 -0.37 4.94
C PRO A 74 3.64 -0.65 4.35
N PHE A 75 2.59 -0.46 5.17
CA PHE A 75 1.20 -0.62 4.73
C PHE A 75 0.80 0.46 3.74
N VAL A 76 1.17 1.71 4.02
CA VAL A 76 0.88 2.84 3.13
C VAL A 76 1.68 2.74 1.84
N LEU A 77 2.93 2.26 1.91
CA LEU A 77 3.75 2.00 0.73
C LEU A 77 3.05 1.08 -0.27
N ALA A 78 2.55 -0.07 0.18
CA ALA A 78 1.87 -1.03 -0.68
C ALA A 78 0.67 -0.40 -1.41
N MET A 79 -0.18 0.32 -0.67
CA MET A 79 -1.36 1.00 -1.23
C MET A 79 -0.99 2.13 -2.18
N ALA A 80 -0.03 2.97 -1.80
CA ALA A 80 0.41 4.11 -2.60
C ALA A 80 1.06 3.69 -3.92
N VAL A 81 1.78 2.56 -3.93
CA VAL A 81 2.39 2.02 -5.16
C VAL A 81 1.34 1.50 -6.12
N ASP A 82 0.32 0.79 -5.62
CA ASP A 82 -0.77 0.29 -6.45
C ASP A 82 -1.62 1.43 -7.03
N ALA A 83 -1.89 2.45 -6.21
CA ALA A 83 -2.69 3.63 -6.56
C ALA A 83 -1.89 4.79 -7.17
N LEU A 84 -0.60 4.58 -7.47
CA LEU A 84 0.29 5.63 -7.94
C LEU A 84 -0.23 6.34 -9.20
N PRO A 85 -0.83 5.67 -10.20
CA PRO A 85 -1.41 6.34 -11.36
C PRO A 85 -2.46 7.39 -10.98
N GLU A 86 -3.36 7.06 -10.06
CA GLU A 86 -4.43 7.96 -9.57
C GLU A 86 -3.85 9.12 -8.77
N LEU A 87 -2.84 8.85 -7.93
CA LEU A 87 -2.16 9.87 -7.14
C LEU A 87 -1.41 10.89 -8.01
N THR A 88 -0.81 10.44 -9.11
CA THR A 88 -0.13 11.33 -10.07
C THR A 88 -1.08 12.12 -10.97
N GLN A 89 -2.33 11.69 -11.12
CA GLN A 89 -3.36 12.43 -11.86
C GLN A 89 -3.98 13.54 -11.01
N GLN A 90 -4.07 13.35 -9.70
CA GLN A 90 -4.64 14.34 -8.75
C GLN A 90 -3.63 15.42 -8.32
N SER A 91 -2.33 15.22 -8.60
CA SER A 91 -1.25 16.07 -8.11
C SER A 91 -1.10 17.43 -8.82
N ASP A 92 -2.03 17.83 -9.69
CA ASP A 92 -2.12 19.22 -10.19
C ASP A 92 -2.23 20.24 -9.04
N THR A 93 -2.57 19.79 -7.84
CA THR A 93 -2.55 20.55 -6.58
C THR A 93 -1.15 20.64 -5.96
N THR A 94 -0.18 21.18 -6.71
CA THR A 94 1.24 21.34 -6.29
C THR A 94 1.49 22.09 -4.98
N MET A 95 0.47 22.74 -4.37
CA MET A 95 0.63 23.49 -3.12
C MET A 95 0.35 22.69 -1.84
N ARG A 96 -0.36 21.55 -1.88
CA ARG A 96 -0.76 20.83 -0.67
C ARG A 96 -0.05 19.48 -0.55
N SER A 97 0.51 19.19 0.62
CA SER A 97 1.02 17.86 0.95
C SER A 97 -0.13 16.87 0.97
N ILE A 98 0.05 15.73 0.29
CA ILE A 98 -0.90 14.64 0.35
C ILE A 98 -1.01 14.08 1.77
N THR A 99 -2.20 13.61 2.11
CA THR A 99 -2.59 13.03 3.38
C THR A 99 -2.79 11.52 3.25
N ARG A 100 -2.79 10.81 4.38
CA ARG A 100 -3.09 9.36 4.38
C ARG A 100 -4.48 9.05 3.85
N TYR A 101 -5.44 9.93 4.11
CA TYR A 101 -6.82 9.80 3.63
C TYR A 101 -6.86 9.76 2.10
N GLU A 102 -6.18 10.70 1.43
CA GLU A 102 -6.13 10.76 -0.04
C GLU A 102 -5.46 9.50 -0.64
N VAL A 103 -4.44 8.94 0.03
CA VAL A 103 -3.84 7.66 -0.39
C VAL A 103 -4.85 6.51 -0.30
N TYR A 104 -5.66 6.46 0.77
CA TYR A 104 -6.68 5.42 0.93
C TYR A 104 -7.80 5.57 -0.09
N GLU A 105 -8.27 6.80 -0.32
CA GLU A 105 -9.29 7.10 -1.32
C GLU A 105 -8.82 6.70 -2.71
N ALA A 106 -7.60 7.09 -3.09
CA ALA A 106 -7.01 6.71 -4.38
C ALA A 106 -6.85 5.19 -4.52
N SER A 107 -6.40 4.51 -3.47
CA SER A 107 -6.24 3.05 -3.48
C SER A 107 -7.58 2.32 -3.60
N MET A 108 -8.61 2.77 -2.90
CA MET A 108 -9.97 2.23 -3.06
C MET A 108 -10.49 2.47 -4.48
N ALA A 109 -10.38 3.68 -5.01
CA ALA A 109 -10.81 4.01 -6.36
C ALA A 109 -10.08 3.14 -7.41
N HIS A 110 -8.77 2.96 -7.26
CA HIS A 110 -7.97 2.09 -8.10
C HIS A 110 -8.45 0.63 -8.04
N HIS A 111 -8.70 0.12 -6.84
CA HIS A 111 -9.16 -1.26 -6.62
C HIS A 111 -10.54 -1.51 -7.23
N PHE A 112 -11.49 -0.59 -7.02
CA PHE A 112 -12.81 -0.67 -7.64
C PHE A 112 -12.73 -0.60 -9.16
N ARG A 113 -11.90 0.29 -9.72
CA ARG A 113 -11.68 0.37 -11.17
C ARG A 113 -11.11 -0.92 -11.73
N LYS A 114 -10.09 -1.50 -11.09
CA LYS A 114 -9.53 -2.82 -11.46
C LYS A 114 -10.59 -3.92 -11.43
N ARG A 115 -11.46 -3.92 -10.42
CA ARG A 115 -12.56 -4.90 -10.30
C ARG A 115 -13.64 -4.69 -11.35
N LEU A 116 -14.05 -3.46 -11.64
CA LEU A 116 -15.00 -3.15 -12.71
C LEU A 116 -14.47 -3.58 -14.09
N LEU A 117 -13.17 -3.37 -14.33
CA LEU A 117 -12.52 -3.81 -15.58
C LEU A 117 -12.45 -5.33 -15.70
N ARG A 118 -12.23 -6.06 -14.59
CA ARG A 118 -12.24 -7.54 -14.56
C ARG A 118 -13.65 -8.13 -14.57
N GLY A 119 -14.61 -7.44 -13.96
CA GLY A 119 -16.02 -7.84 -13.89
C GLY A 119 -16.79 -7.66 -15.20
N ARG A 120 -16.20 -7.05 -16.24
CA ARG A 120 -16.76 -7.13 -17.60
C ARG A 120 -16.80 -8.56 -18.14
N ASP A 121 -16.01 -9.46 -17.56
CA ASP A 121 -15.96 -10.88 -17.93
C ASP A 121 -16.71 -11.80 -16.93
N ASP A 122 -17.39 -11.23 -15.91
CA ASP A 122 -18.05 -11.98 -14.83
C ASP A 122 -19.51 -11.51 -14.59
N PRO A 123 -20.53 -12.31 -14.93
CA PRO A 123 -21.94 -11.88 -14.93
C PRO A 123 -22.53 -11.56 -13.56
N GLU A 124 -21.92 -11.99 -12.44
CA GLU A 124 -22.43 -11.69 -11.09
C GLU A 124 -22.09 -10.26 -10.60
N LEU A 125 -21.09 -9.60 -11.20
CA LEU A 125 -20.62 -8.26 -10.77
C LEU A 125 -21.31 -7.09 -11.48
N ALA A 126 -22.22 -7.36 -12.42
CA ALA A 126 -23.00 -6.35 -13.15
C ALA A 126 -23.97 -5.53 -12.26
N ILE A 127 -24.13 -5.91 -10.99
CA ILE A 127 -25.06 -5.28 -10.03
C ILE A 127 -24.47 -3.98 -9.43
N LEU A 128 -23.15 -3.79 -9.49
CA LEU A 128 -22.45 -2.63 -8.93
C LEU A 128 -22.07 -1.57 -9.97
N THR A 129 -22.81 -1.48 -11.07
CA THR A 129 -22.69 -0.30 -11.95
C THR A 129 -23.21 0.95 -11.22
N PRO A 130 -22.64 2.13 -11.46
CA PRO A 130 -23.04 3.37 -10.77
C PRO A 130 -24.52 3.75 -10.96
N ASP A 131 -25.17 3.17 -11.98
CA ASP A 131 -26.57 3.42 -12.30
C ASP A 131 -27.55 2.75 -11.31
N SER A 132 -27.09 1.84 -10.45
CA SER A 132 -27.95 1.15 -9.47
C SER A 132 -28.05 1.86 -8.11
N CYS A 133 -27.28 2.94 -7.86
CA CYS A 133 -27.18 3.58 -6.54
C CYS A 133 -27.98 4.90 -6.36
N PHE A 134 -28.76 5.35 -7.33
CA PHE A 134 -29.58 6.59 -7.22
C PHE A 134 -31.09 6.37 -7.29
N ALA A 135 -31.59 5.27 -6.71
CA ALA A 135 -33.03 5.07 -6.52
C ALA A 135 -33.37 4.89 -5.03
N TYR A 136 -33.15 5.94 -4.24
CA TYR A 136 -33.85 6.11 -2.96
C TYR A 136 -34.57 7.46 -2.94
N GLY A 137 -35.88 7.40 -3.16
CA GLY A 137 -36.87 8.23 -2.46
C GLY A 137 -36.99 9.70 -2.86
N THR A 138 -37.88 9.99 -3.81
CA THR A 138 -38.74 11.17 -3.72
C THR A 138 -40.14 10.70 -3.33
N HIS A 139 -40.56 11.04 -2.11
CA HIS A 139 -41.97 11.10 -1.72
C HIS A 139 -42.66 12.28 -2.40
#